data_AF-A0A2P9JZE9-F1
#
_entry.id   AF-A0A2P9JZE9-F1
#
_cell.length_a   1.000
_cell.length_b   1.000
_cell.length_c   1.000
_cell.angle_alpha   90.00
_cell.angle_beta   90.00
_cell.angle_gamma   90.00
#
_symmetry.space_group_name_H-M   'P 1'
#
loop_
_entity.id
_entity.type
_entity.pdbx_description
1 polymer ?
#
loop_
_entity_poly.entity_id
_entity_poly.type
_entity_poly.pdbx_seq_one_letter_code
_entity_poly.pdbx_strand_id
1 'polypeptide(L)'
;MKVFVLFCVVLLAVAVVSAKKAKPTEEDKPKSLKKVVKECQRNEATKVDNAVLKKIKKHKPVDIPDNYGDHKLCILKGIGFINENGTVNEDNLKKRVTKKAEEGDDVNAIVTECKDPGKTAQETAIKIDTCLNKHSIDL
;
A
#
# COMPACT_ATOMS: atom_id res chain seq x y z
N MET A 1 -24.85 59.89 31.48
CA MET A 1 -24.01 59.07 32.40
C MET A 1 -24.19 57.63 31.92
N LYS A 2 -23.29 57.15 31.07
CA LYS A 2 -22.01 56.49 31.39
C LYS A 2 -22.23 55.01 31.72
N VAL A 3 -21.57 54.17 30.92
CA VAL A 3 -21.36 52.72 31.06
C VAL A 3 -22.63 51.92 30.73
N PHE A 4 -22.78 51.19 29.62
CA PHE A 4 -21.99 50.04 29.19
C PHE A 4 -22.03 49.90 27.65
N VAL A 5 -21.40 50.83 26.94
CA VAL A 5 -20.93 50.62 25.56
C VAL A 5 -19.57 49.94 25.70
N LEU A 6 -19.50 48.61 25.83
CA LEU A 6 -18.23 47.83 25.83
C LEU A 6 -18.42 46.30 25.96
N PHE A 7 -19.38 45.69 25.25
CA PHE A 7 -19.51 44.21 25.24
C PHE A 7 -19.83 43.64 23.85
N CYS A 8 -19.33 44.29 22.78
CA CYS A 8 -19.53 43.89 21.38
C CYS A 8 -18.30 43.33 20.67
N VAL A 9 -17.19 43.02 21.34
CA VAL A 9 -16.01 42.49 20.65
C VAL A 9 -15.35 41.46 21.54
N VAL A 10 -14.88 40.35 20.97
CA VAL A 10 -14.16 39.23 21.62
C VAL A 10 -15.05 38.04 22.10
N LEU A 11 -15.98 37.60 21.24
CA LEU A 11 -16.49 36.20 21.23
C LEU A 11 -16.40 35.59 19.81
N LEU A 12 -15.29 35.89 19.12
CA LEU A 12 -14.86 35.24 17.89
C LEU A 12 -13.43 34.71 18.11
N ALA A 13 -13.27 33.82 19.08
CA ALA A 13 -12.09 32.97 19.15
C ALA A 13 -12.33 31.80 18.20
N VAL A 14 -11.96 32.03 16.94
CA VAL A 14 -11.87 31.01 15.90
C VAL A 14 -11.02 29.86 16.44
N ALA A 15 -11.65 28.71 16.71
CA ALA A 15 -10.95 27.47 16.95
C ALA A 15 -10.34 26.99 15.61
N VAL A 16 -9.25 27.63 15.19
CA VAL A 16 -8.34 27.06 14.19
C VAL A 16 -7.61 25.93 14.91
N VAL A 17 -8.27 24.77 15.04
CA VAL A 17 -7.57 23.56 15.44
C VAL A 17 -6.62 23.27 14.29
N SER A 18 -5.36 23.64 14.52
CA SER A 18 -4.27 23.44 13.59
C SER A 18 -4.28 21.98 13.15
N ALA A 19 -4.64 21.74 11.89
CA ALA A 19 -4.32 20.50 11.21
C ALA A 19 -2.79 20.42 11.17
N LYS A 20 -2.19 19.92 12.25
CA LYS A 20 -0.84 19.38 12.21
C LYS A 20 -0.91 18.31 11.15
N LYS A 21 -0.45 18.62 9.93
CA LYS A 21 0.00 17.59 9.00
C LYS A 21 0.95 16.73 9.82
N ALA A 22 0.50 15.55 10.23
CA ALA A 22 1.37 14.54 10.77
C ALA A 22 2.49 14.41 9.74
N LYS A 23 3.71 14.81 10.12
CA LYS A 23 4.87 14.51 9.29
C LYS A 23 4.85 12.99 9.16
N PRO A 24 4.88 12.44 7.93
CA PRO A 24 4.94 10.99 7.76
C PRO A 24 6.08 10.49 8.63
N THR A 25 5.79 9.61 9.59
CA THR A 25 6.85 8.98 10.37
C THR A 25 7.73 8.18 9.39
N GLU A 26 8.96 7.87 9.76
CA GLU A 26 9.83 6.98 8.94
C GLU A 26 9.14 5.64 8.57
N GLU A 27 8.06 5.30 9.27
CA GLU A 27 7.17 4.16 9.02
C GLU A 27 6.31 4.30 7.75
N ASP A 28 6.03 5.52 7.28
CA ASP A 28 5.15 5.77 6.13
C ASP A 28 5.88 5.75 4.78
N LYS A 29 7.22 5.68 4.78
CA LYS A 29 8.00 5.55 3.54
C LYS A 29 7.99 4.09 3.08
N PRO A 30 7.73 3.82 1.78
CA PRO A 30 7.91 2.50 1.19
C PRO A 30 9.28 1.91 1.55
N LYS A 31 9.29 0.79 2.27
CA LYS A 31 10.52 0.06 2.57
C LYS A 31 11.00 -0.66 1.32
N SER A 32 12.29 -1.00 1.28
CA SER A 32 12.80 -1.84 0.18
C SER A 32 12.17 -3.23 0.23
N LEU A 33 11.79 -3.78 -0.92
CA LEU A 33 11.15 -5.10 -1.03
C LEU A 33 11.92 -6.19 -0.26
N LYS A 34 13.25 -6.22 -0.40
CA LYS A 34 14.10 -7.21 0.28
C LYS A 34 14.02 -7.12 1.81
N LYS A 35 13.87 -5.91 2.36
CA LYS A 35 13.70 -5.72 3.81
C LYS A 35 12.32 -6.19 4.25
N VAL A 36 11.26 -5.80 3.52
CA VAL A 36 9.88 -6.19 3.82
C VAL A 36 9.68 -7.70 3.75
N VAL A 37 10.19 -8.36 2.70
CA VAL A 37 10.09 -9.83 2.58
C VAL A 37 10.73 -10.52 3.78
N LYS A 38 11.89 -10.03 4.26
CA LYS A 38 12.52 -10.58 5.47
C LYS A 38 11.69 -10.33 6.74
N GLU A 39 11.05 -9.16 6.85
CA GLU A 39 10.16 -8.83 7.97
C GLU A 39 8.93 -9.75 7.96
N CYS A 40 8.26 -9.92 6.82
CA CYS A 40 7.14 -10.84 6.67
C CYS A 40 7.54 -12.30 6.93
N GLN A 41 8.73 -12.73 6.50
CA GLN A 41 9.24 -14.08 6.78
C GLN A 41 9.57 -14.36 8.25
N ARG A 42 9.74 -13.33 9.09
CA ARG A 42 9.97 -13.49 10.54
C ARG A 42 8.68 -13.61 11.34
N ASN A 43 7.54 -13.22 10.77
CA ASN A 43 6.25 -13.32 11.44
C ASN A 43 5.62 -14.67 11.09
N GLU A 44 5.37 -15.51 12.09
CA GLU A 44 4.81 -16.85 11.88
C GLU A 44 3.44 -16.82 11.17
N ALA A 45 2.65 -15.75 11.33
CA ALA A 45 1.36 -15.60 10.64
C ALA A 45 1.51 -15.37 9.12
N THR A 46 2.64 -14.83 8.67
CA THR A 46 2.86 -14.47 7.26
C THR A 46 4.04 -15.21 6.64
N LYS A 47 4.68 -16.13 7.37
CA LYS A 47 5.85 -16.88 6.93
C LYS A 47 5.48 -18.03 6.00
N VAL A 48 6.00 -18.00 4.78
CA VAL A 48 5.80 -19.05 3.78
C VAL A 48 7.11 -19.79 3.54
N ASP A 49 7.05 -21.12 3.42
CA ASP A 49 8.23 -21.95 3.12
C ASP A 49 9.02 -21.40 1.91
N ASN A 50 10.33 -21.24 2.09
CA ASN A 50 11.19 -20.63 1.07
C ASN A 50 11.30 -21.47 -0.20
N ALA A 51 11.20 -22.80 -0.11
CA ALA A 51 11.19 -23.68 -1.28
C ALA A 51 9.87 -23.52 -2.06
N VAL A 52 8.74 -23.34 -1.36
CA VAL A 52 7.46 -23.01 -1.98
C VAL A 52 7.54 -21.66 -2.70
N LEU A 53 7.99 -20.59 -2.03
CA LEU A 53 8.16 -19.28 -2.65
C LEU A 53 9.08 -19.31 -3.87
N LYS A 54 10.15 -20.11 -3.83
CA LYS A 54 11.05 -20.30 -4.97
C LYS A 54 10.38 -21.02 -6.14
N LYS A 55 9.46 -21.96 -5.88
CA LYS A 55 8.66 -22.61 -6.93
C LYS A 55 7.66 -21.63 -7.54
N ILE A 56 6.93 -20.88 -6.71
CA ILE A 56 5.98 -19.83 -7.15
C ILE A 56 6.69 -18.81 -8.04
N LYS A 57 7.83 -18.26 -7.59
CA LYS A 57 8.62 -17.29 -8.37
C LYS A 57 9.11 -17.84 -9.73
N LYS A 58 9.24 -19.16 -9.85
CA LYS A 58 9.66 -19.84 -11.08
C LYS A 58 8.47 -20.36 -11.90
N HIS A 59 7.24 -19.97 -11.55
CA HIS A 59 6.01 -20.47 -12.17
C HIS A 59 5.93 -22.01 -12.21
N LYS A 60 6.52 -22.68 -11.20
CA LYS A 60 6.47 -24.14 -11.09
C LYS A 60 5.21 -24.57 -10.35
N PRO A 61 4.61 -25.72 -10.72
CA PRO A 61 3.50 -26.30 -9.97
C PRO A 61 3.86 -26.50 -8.49
N VAL A 62 3.00 -26.00 -7.61
CA VAL A 62 3.10 -26.16 -6.16
C VAL A 62 1.74 -25.88 -5.53
N ASP A 63 1.41 -26.57 -4.46
CA ASP A 63 0.25 -26.25 -3.65
C ASP A 63 0.46 -24.91 -2.96
N ILE A 64 -0.46 -23.98 -3.17
CA ILE A 64 -0.38 -22.65 -2.56
C ILE A 64 -0.79 -22.79 -1.09
N PRO A 65 0.08 -22.42 -0.14
CA PRO A 65 -0.24 -22.54 1.28
C PRO A 65 -1.29 -21.48 1.67
N ASP A 66 -2.11 -21.80 2.66
CA ASP A 66 -3.22 -20.95 3.09
C ASP A 66 -2.79 -19.53 3.49
N ASN A 67 -1.61 -19.41 4.10
CA ASN A 67 -1.05 -18.13 4.54
C ASN A 67 -0.34 -17.33 3.43
N TYR A 68 -0.38 -17.79 2.17
CA TYR A 68 0.23 -17.07 1.06
C TYR A 68 -0.44 -15.71 0.80
N GLY A 69 -1.75 -15.62 0.98
CA GLY A 69 -2.49 -14.35 0.90
C GLY A 69 -2.02 -13.35 1.96
N ASP A 70 -1.83 -13.79 3.20
CA ASP A 70 -1.32 -12.95 4.29
C ASP A 70 0.14 -12.53 4.05
N HIS A 71 0.96 -13.43 3.49
CA HIS A 71 2.32 -13.09 3.07
C HIS A 71 2.35 -11.96 2.03
N LYS A 72 1.49 -12.06 1.00
CA LYS A 72 1.39 -11.04 -0.05
C LYS A 72 0.86 -9.73 0.48
N LEU A 73 -0.16 -9.76 1.34
CA LEU A 73 -0.68 -8.57 1.98
C LEU A 73 0.38 -7.87 2.83
N CYS A 74 1.15 -8.62 3.63
CA CYS A 74 2.26 -8.08 4.40
C CYS A 74 3.29 -7.37 3.52
N ILE A 75 3.66 -7.99 2.39
CA ILE A 75 4.61 -7.39 1.45
C ILE A 75 4.07 -6.10 0.85
N LEU A 76 2.85 -6.13 0.32
CA LEU A 76 2.27 -4.99 -0.38
C LEU A 76 1.92 -3.82 0.55
N LYS A 77 1.57 -4.09 1.80
CA LYS A 77 1.52 -3.06 2.84
C LYS A 77 2.90 -2.47 3.12
N GLY A 78 3.91 -3.32 3.32
CA GLY A 78 5.26 -2.85 3.68
C GLY A 78 5.96 -2.03 2.58
N ILE A 79 5.64 -2.26 1.31
CA ILE A 79 6.12 -1.43 0.18
C ILE A 79 5.13 -0.31 -0.20
N GLY A 80 4.00 -0.21 0.50
CA GLY A 80 3.05 0.89 0.39
C GLY A 80 2.09 0.84 -0.81
N PHE A 81 1.81 -0.33 -1.38
CA PHE A 81 0.80 -0.50 -2.45
C PHE A 81 -0.60 -0.72 -1.88
N ILE A 82 -0.68 -1.23 -0.65
CA ILE A 82 -1.92 -1.35 0.11
C ILE A 82 -1.77 -0.51 1.38
N ASN A 83 -2.76 0.34 1.64
CA ASN A 83 -2.81 1.15 2.85
C ASN A 83 -3.17 0.28 4.07
N GLU A 84 -3.00 0.82 5.29
CA GLU A 84 -3.30 0.03 6.49
C GLU A 84 -4.76 -0.41 6.62
N ASN A 85 -5.69 0.40 6.08
CA ASN A 85 -7.12 0.09 6.01
C ASN A 85 -7.48 -0.96 4.92
N GLY A 86 -6.49 -1.50 4.19
CA GLY A 86 -6.69 -2.52 3.16
C GLY A 86 -7.04 -1.99 1.77
N THR A 87 -7.12 -0.68 1.56
CA THR A 87 -7.37 -0.10 0.23
C THR A 87 -6.09 0.03 -0.59
N VAL A 88 -6.21 0.06 -1.91
CA VAL A 88 -5.07 0.26 -2.82
C VAL A 88 -4.55 1.69 -2.72
N ASN A 89 -3.22 1.83 -2.63
CA ASN A 89 -2.53 3.11 -2.77
C ASN A 89 -2.21 3.35 -4.25
N GLU A 90 -3.15 3.95 -4.97
CA GLU A 90 -3.03 4.19 -6.42
C GLU A 90 -1.80 5.02 -6.78
N ASP A 91 -1.43 6.00 -5.94
CA ASP A 91 -0.27 6.86 -6.19
C ASP A 91 1.04 6.07 -6.20
N ASN A 92 1.23 5.18 -5.22
CA ASN A 92 2.42 4.34 -5.15
C ASN A 92 2.43 3.26 -6.22
N LEU A 93 1.26 2.69 -6.55
CA LEU A 93 1.11 1.76 -7.66
C LEU A 93 1.49 2.42 -8.99
N LYS A 94 0.95 3.62 -9.26
CA LYS A 94 1.27 4.40 -10.47
C LYS A 94 2.74 4.75 -10.55
N LYS A 95 3.34 5.23 -9.47
CA LYS A 95 4.80 5.50 -9.41
C LYS A 95 5.61 4.26 -9.76
N ARG A 96 5.20 3.07 -9.30
CA ARG A 96 5.89 1.82 -9.66
C ARG A 96 5.77 1.52 -11.14
N VAL A 97 4.55 1.51 -11.66
CA VAL A 97 4.29 1.20 -13.08
C VAL A 97 5.05 2.18 -13.96
N THR A 98 4.96 3.49 -13.73
CA THR A 98 5.70 4.49 -14.51
C THR A 98 7.21 4.26 -14.50
N LYS A 99 7.78 3.78 -13.39
CA LYS A 99 9.22 3.52 -13.27
C LYS A 99 9.68 2.28 -14.03
N LYS A 100 8.77 1.34 -14.29
CA LYS A 100 9.10 -0.02 -14.74
C LYS A 100 8.48 -0.40 -16.07
N ALA A 101 7.47 0.32 -16.51
CA ALA A 101 6.84 0.16 -17.81
C ALA A 101 7.86 0.43 -18.93
N GLU A 102 7.73 -0.32 -20.01
CA GLU A 102 8.54 -0.17 -21.22
C GLU A 102 8.05 1.04 -22.05
N GLU A 103 8.88 1.46 -23.01
CA GLU A 103 8.47 2.50 -23.94
C GLU A 103 7.28 2.02 -24.80
N GLY A 104 6.18 2.75 -24.74
CA GLY A 104 4.94 2.42 -25.46
C GLY A 104 3.85 1.76 -24.59
N ASP A 105 4.17 1.37 -23.35
CA ASP A 105 3.17 0.87 -22.41
C ASP A 105 2.19 1.98 -21.98
N ASP A 106 0.88 1.65 -21.96
CA ASP A 106 -0.12 2.53 -21.36
C ASP A 106 -0.14 2.36 -19.84
N VAL A 107 0.66 3.17 -19.17
CA VAL A 107 0.75 3.25 -17.70
C VAL A 107 -0.63 3.41 -17.05
N ASN A 108 -1.52 4.22 -17.61
CA ASN A 108 -2.83 4.46 -16.98
C ASN A 108 -3.75 3.25 -17.14
N ALA A 109 -3.71 2.56 -18.28
CA ALA A 109 -4.44 1.31 -18.47
C ALA A 109 -3.95 0.23 -17.50
N ILE A 110 -2.63 0.05 -17.36
CA ILE A 110 -2.04 -0.92 -16.42
C ILE A 110 -2.45 -0.61 -14.98
N VAL A 111 -2.35 0.65 -14.55
CA VAL A 111 -2.74 1.03 -13.19
C VAL A 111 -4.23 0.81 -12.96
N THR A 112 -5.07 1.13 -13.95
CA THR A 112 -6.53 0.94 -13.87
C THR A 112 -6.90 -0.53 -13.76
N GLU A 113 -6.23 -1.41 -14.49
CA GLU A 113 -6.40 -2.86 -14.39
C GLU A 113 -5.91 -3.37 -13.03
N CYS A 114 -4.70 -3.01 -12.63
CA CYS A 114 -4.06 -3.61 -11.46
C CYS A 114 -4.56 -3.07 -10.12
N LYS A 115 -5.36 -2.00 -10.09
CA LYS A 115 -5.96 -1.48 -8.85
C LYS A 115 -7.29 -2.13 -8.47
N ASP A 116 -7.77 -3.10 -9.24
CA ASP A 116 -9.04 -3.79 -8.98
C ASP A 116 -9.05 -4.47 -7.59
N PRO A 117 -9.97 -4.10 -6.68
CA PRO A 117 -10.02 -4.71 -5.35
C PRO A 117 -10.50 -6.17 -5.41
N GLY A 118 -9.97 -7.00 -4.51
CA GLY A 118 -10.52 -8.31 -4.17
C GLY A 118 -11.67 -8.21 -3.16
N LYS A 119 -12.27 -9.36 -2.81
CA LYS A 119 -13.30 -9.41 -1.74
C LYS A 119 -12.68 -9.20 -0.35
N THR A 120 -11.39 -9.51 -0.21
CA THR A 120 -10.59 -9.33 1.00
C THR A 120 -9.30 -8.60 0.68
N ALA A 121 -8.62 -8.06 1.70
CA ALA A 121 -7.33 -7.40 1.51
C ALA A 121 -6.25 -8.38 0.98
N GLN A 122 -6.30 -9.64 1.38
CA GLN A 122 -5.42 -10.71 0.89
C GLN A 122 -5.68 -11.00 -0.59
N GLU A 123 -6.94 -11.09 -1.00
CA GLU A 123 -7.29 -11.26 -2.41
C GLU A 123 -6.85 -10.05 -3.24
N THR A 124 -7.06 -8.83 -2.73
CA THR A 124 -6.55 -7.60 -3.37
C THR A 124 -5.03 -7.69 -3.56
N ALA A 125 -4.30 -8.15 -2.55
CA ALA A 125 -2.85 -8.28 -2.63
C ALA A 125 -2.40 -9.27 -3.71
N ILE A 126 -3.06 -10.42 -3.79
CA ILE A 126 -2.80 -11.43 -4.83
C ILE A 126 -3.12 -10.87 -6.22
N LYS A 127 -4.26 -10.18 -6.37
CA LYS A 127 -4.67 -9.57 -7.65
C LYS A 127 -3.66 -8.54 -8.14
N ILE A 128 -3.21 -7.62 -7.28
CA ILE A 128 -2.20 -6.61 -7.64
C ILE A 128 -0.91 -7.30 -8.10
N ASP A 129 -0.39 -8.24 -7.31
CA ASP A 129 0.85 -8.96 -7.63
C ASP A 129 0.72 -9.73 -8.96
N THR A 130 -0.41 -10.41 -9.18
CA THR A 130 -0.67 -11.15 -10.42
C THR A 130 -0.77 -10.23 -11.64
N CYS A 131 -1.49 -9.12 -11.50
CA CYS A 131 -1.67 -8.15 -12.58
C CYS A 131 -0.34 -7.47 -12.96
N LEU A 132 0.46 -7.05 -11.98
CA LEU A 132 1.77 -6.45 -12.25
C LEU A 132 2.71 -7.44 -12.95
N ASN A 133 2.73 -8.71 -12.51
CA ASN A 133 3.53 -9.76 -13.18
C ASN A 133 3.06 -10.02 -14.62
N LYS A 134 1.75 -9.96 -14.91
CA LYS A 134 1.20 -10.08 -16.28
C LYS A 134 1.77 -8.99 -17.21
N HIS A 135 2.00 -7.79 -16.67
CA HIS A 135 2.59 -6.65 -17.38
C HIS A 135 4.12 -6.55 -17.23
N SER A 136 4.78 -7.61 -16.75
CA SER A 136 6.24 -7.64 -16.50
C SER A 136 6.75 -6.56 -15.55
N ILE A 137 5.87 -5.99 -14.71
CA ILE A 137 6.22 -5.00 -13.70
C ILE A 137 6.65 -5.73 -12.43
N ASP A 138 7.95 -5.70 -12.14
CA ASP A 138 8.49 -6.26 -10.88
C ASP A 138 8.09 -5.42 -9.66
N LEU A 139 8.08 -6.04 -8.46
CA LEU A 139 7.88 -5.38 -7.15
C LEU A 139 9.16 -4.81 -6.54
#